data_AF-A0A7Y2IWL5-F1
#
_entry.id   AF-A0A7Y2IWL5-F1
#
_cell.length_a   1.000
_cell.length_b   1.000
_cell.length_c   1.000
_cell.angle_alpha   90.00
_cell.angle_beta   90.00
_cell.angle_gamma   90.00
#
_symmetry.space_group_name_H-M   'P 1'
#
loop_
_entity.id
_entity.type
_entity.pdbx_description
1 polymer ?
#
loop_
_entity_poly.entity_id
_entity_poly.type
_entity_poly.pdbx_seq_one_letter_code
_entity_poly.pdbx_strand_id
1 'polypeptide(L)'
;MQEFAAKIAEAHGYPVDMVMRSAYARAGAEGKPVEVILAEWAGEEVPAEGAATPTPAAPPPAAAPEVAAEAEALPDGPVVEVLEPTADAPPPAPEPEPEPVRSPGLPRWLVAAFVVIPALALLYGMTGPNGPDCGTAGQLAIDAETGVVENCDGTAYGVEIVN
;
A
#
# COMPACT_ATOMS: atom_id res chain seq x y z
N MET A 1 18.61 24.37 -5.31
CA MET A 1 17.75 23.28 -5.84
C MET A 1 18.31 21.91 -5.52
N GLN A 2 19.42 21.50 -6.16
CA GLN A 2 20.00 20.17 -5.98
C GLN A 2 20.56 19.95 -4.56
N GLU A 3 21.01 21.01 -3.89
CA GLU A 3 21.49 20.94 -2.51
C GLU A 3 20.41 20.49 -1.51
N PHE A 4 19.20 21.07 -1.59
CA PHE A 4 18.07 20.64 -0.76
C PHE A 4 17.65 19.21 -1.11
N ALA A 5 17.61 18.86 -2.40
CA ALA A 5 17.29 17.51 -2.84
C ALA A 5 18.32 16.47 -2.35
N ALA A 6 19.62 16.80 -2.37
CA ALA A 6 20.70 15.95 -1.87
C ALA A 6 20.62 15.78 -0.34
N LYS A 7 20.32 16.86 0.39
CA LYS A 7 20.13 16.82 1.85
C LYS A 7 18.94 15.95 2.26
N ILE A 8 17.81 16.06 1.56
CA ILE A 8 16.61 15.23 1.78
C ILE A 8 16.91 13.76 1.40
N ALA A 9 17.57 13.55 0.26
CA ALA A 9 17.99 12.23 -0.22
C ALA A 9 18.88 11.51 0.80
N GLU A 10 19.88 12.18 1.37
CA GLU A 10 20.76 11.63 2.38
C GLU A 10 20.05 11.38 3.71
N ALA A 11 19.21 12.33 4.16
CA ALA A 11 18.46 12.20 5.42
C ALA A 11 17.46 11.04 5.41
N HIS A 12 16.87 10.74 4.25
CA HIS A 12 15.82 9.72 4.11
C HIS A 12 16.24 8.48 3.31
N GLY A 13 17.47 8.42 2.79
CA GLY A 13 17.98 7.30 2.00
C GLY A 13 17.34 7.15 0.61
N TYR A 14 16.79 8.22 0.04
CA TYR A 14 16.19 8.22 -1.30
C TYR A 14 17.18 8.70 -2.36
N PRO A 15 17.09 8.26 -3.62
CA PRO A 15 17.90 8.83 -4.70
C PRO A 15 17.45 10.27 -5.02
N VAL A 16 18.42 11.15 -5.34
CA VAL A 16 18.18 12.58 -5.62
C VAL A 16 17.16 12.79 -6.75
N ASP A 17 17.20 11.95 -7.79
CA ASP A 17 16.25 12.02 -8.91
C ASP A 17 14.79 11.82 -8.47
N MET A 18 14.54 10.91 -7.53
CA MET A 18 13.20 10.65 -6.99
C MET A 18 12.68 11.84 -6.17
N VAL A 19 13.56 12.48 -5.40
CA VAL A 19 13.21 13.70 -4.63
C VAL A 19 12.89 14.85 -5.58
N MET A 20 13.67 15.03 -6.66
CA MET A 20 13.39 16.05 -7.67
C MET A 20 12.08 15.79 -8.40
N ARG A 21 11.83 14.56 -8.85
CA ARG A 21 10.59 14.20 -9.56
C ARG A 21 9.35 14.40 -8.70
N SER A 22 9.42 14.06 -7.41
CA SER A 22 8.32 14.28 -6.47
C SER A 22 8.09 15.77 -6.20
N ALA A 23 9.16 16.57 -6.09
CA ALA A 23 9.05 18.02 -5.94
C ALA A 23 8.43 18.69 -7.18
N TYR A 24 8.81 18.28 -8.41
CA TYR A 24 8.17 18.75 -9.65
C TYR A 24 6.68 18.39 -9.72
N ALA A 25 6.30 17.18 -9.29
CA ALA A 25 4.91 16.76 -9.27
C ALA A 25 4.07 17.58 -8.27
N ARG A 26 4.61 17.84 -7.07
CA ARG A 26 3.95 18.65 -6.04
C ARG A 26 3.86 20.13 -6.41
N ALA A 27 4.91 20.68 -7.02
CA ALA A 27 4.90 22.03 -7.56
C ALA A 27 3.76 22.24 -8.58
N GLY A 28 3.53 21.26 -9.45
CA GLY A 28 2.42 21.29 -10.41
C GLY A 28 1.03 21.18 -9.78
N ALA A 29 0.88 20.46 -8.67
CA ALA A 29 -0.39 20.28 -7.98
C ALA A 29 -0.74 21.43 -7.02
N GLU A 30 0.26 21.97 -6.32
CA GLU A 30 0.11 23.03 -5.31
C GLU A 30 0.30 24.44 -5.89
N GLY A 31 0.79 24.55 -7.14
CA GLY A 31 1.08 25.83 -7.78
C GLY A 31 2.23 26.61 -7.15
N LYS A 32 3.04 25.95 -6.30
CA LYS A 32 4.24 26.50 -5.67
C LYS A 32 5.47 26.21 -6.53
N PRO A 33 6.50 27.07 -6.53
CA PRO A 33 7.76 26.76 -7.19
C PRO A 33 8.46 25.58 -6.50
N VAL A 34 9.19 24.77 -7.26
CA VAL A 34 9.82 23.51 -6.83
C VAL A 34 10.78 23.75 -5.66
N GLU A 35 11.42 24.91 -5.65
CA GLU A 35 12.38 25.35 -4.64
C GLU A 35 11.71 25.57 -3.28
N VAL A 36 10.48 26.07 -3.25
CA VAL A 36 9.71 26.25 -2.01
C VAL A 36 9.30 24.89 -1.46
N ILE A 37 8.87 23.95 -2.31
CA ILE A 37 8.54 22.58 -1.90
C ILE A 37 9.77 21.85 -1.33
N LEU A 38 10.91 21.95 -2.01
CA LEU A 38 12.16 21.35 -1.55
C LEU A 38 12.66 21.98 -0.25
N ALA A 39 12.51 23.30 -0.09
CA ALA A 39 12.90 23.99 1.12
C ALA A 39 11.99 23.61 2.30
N GLU A 40 10.67 23.57 2.10
CA GLU A 40 9.69 23.06 3.09
C GLU A 40 10.05 21.64 3.56
N TRP A 41 10.46 20.75 2.64
CA TRP A 41 10.87 19.38 2.98
C TRP A 41 12.24 19.30 3.65
N ALA A 42 13.16 20.18 3.28
CA ALA A 42 14.47 20.28 3.91
C ALA A 42 14.42 20.95 5.30
N GLY A 43 13.25 21.39 5.74
CA GLY A 43 13.03 22.11 7.00
C GLY A 43 13.62 23.53 6.99
N GLU A 44 13.79 24.11 5.80
CA GLU A 44 14.34 25.45 5.61
C GLU A 44 13.27 26.39 5.07
N GLU A 45 12.96 27.47 5.79
CA GLU A 45 11.97 28.46 5.36
C GLU A 45 12.62 29.44 4.39
N VAL A 46 12.37 29.29 3.09
CA VAL A 46 12.67 30.33 2.11
C VAL A 46 11.52 31.35 2.14
N PRO A 47 11.77 32.66 2.32
CA PRO A 47 10.71 33.65 2.30
C PRO A 47 10.01 33.65 0.93
N ALA A 48 8.69 33.43 0.97
CA ALA A 48 7.82 33.46 -0.18
C ALA A 48 7.65 34.91 -0.69
N GLU A 49 8.61 35.39 -1.48
CA GLU A 49 8.46 36.66 -2.19
C GLU A 49 7.90 36.39 -3.59
N GLY A 50 6.57 36.54 -3.70
CA GLY A 50 5.85 36.41 -4.97
C GLY A 50 4.36 36.13 -4.84
N ALA A 51 3.69 36.72 -3.83
CA ALA A 51 2.23 36.64 -3.71
C ALA A 51 1.54 37.56 -4.73
N ALA A 52 0.67 36.99 -5.55
CA ALA A 52 -0.47 37.69 -6.15
C ALA A 52 -1.77 37.06 -5.62
N THR A 53 -2.41 37.78 -4.70
CA THR A 53 -3.72 37.61 -4.05
C THR A 53 -4.85 38.24 -4.91
N PRO A 54 -6.17 38.23 -4.55
CA PRO A 54 -7.02 37.26 -3.81
C PRO A 54 -8.47 37.02 -4.39
N THR A 55 -9.09 35.86 -4.06
CA THR A 55 -10.49 35.51 -3.59
C THR A 55 -11.68 36.51 -3.76
N PRO A 56 -13.00 36.14 -3.88
CA PRO A 56 -13.80 35.11 -3.12
C PRO A 56 -14.86 34.30 -3.93
N ALA A 57 -15.51 33.21 -3.48
CA ALA A 57 -16.21 32.96 -2.22
C ALA A 57 -16.43 31.45 -1.91
N ALA A 58 -16.27 31.09 -0.63
CA ALA A 58 -16.86 29.92 0.04
C ALA A 58 -18.08 30.40 0.88
N PRO A 59 -18.99 29.53 1.39
CA PRO A 59 -18.73 28.73 2.63
C PRO A 59 -19.56 27.40 2.75
N PRO A 60 -19.50 26.63 3.85
CA PRO A 60 -18.40 26.24 4.74
C PRO A 60 -18.27 24.69 4.96
N PRO A 61 -17.20 24.22 5.64
CA PRO A 61 -16.93 22.83 6.01
C PRO A 61 -17.32 22.51 7.47
N ALA A 62 -17.49 21.22 7.80
CA ALA A 62 -17.54 20.69 9.17
C ALA A 62 -16.34 19.74 9.35
N ALA A 63 -15.25 20.20 9.96
CA ALA A 63 -15.00 20.19 11.41
C ALA A 63 -14.84 18.77 11.97
N ALA A 64 -13.60 18.30 11.97
CA ALA A 64 -13.10 17.35 12.96
C ALA A 64 -12.25 18.14 13.97
N PRO A 65 -12.36 17.85 15.27
CA PRO A 65 -11.26 18.01 16.22
C PRO A 65 -10.81 16.60 16.70
N GLU A 66 -9.53 16.21 16.87
CA GLU A 66 -8.45 16.75 17.72
C GLU A 66 -8.93 16.90 19.19
N VAL A 67 -8.31 16.47 20.29
CA VAL A 67 -6.99 15.94 20.69
C VAL A 67 -7.18 15.25 22.06
N ALA A 68 -6.34 14.24 22.33
CA ALA A 68 -5.75 13.78 23.60
C ALA A 68 -6.54 13.60 24.92
N ALA A 69 -6.08 12.53 25.58
CA ALA A 69 -5.82 12.38 27.00
C ALA A 69 -7.01 12.36 27.97
N GLU A 70 -7.34 11.16 28.44
CA GLU A 70 -7.56 10.95 29.87
C GLU A 70 -7.17 9.50 30.19
N ALA A 71 -6.34 9.34 31.21
CA ALA A 71 -6.01 8.06 31.81
C ALA A 71 -7.14 7.67 32.75
N GLU A 72 -7.87 6.59 32.48
CA GLU A 72 -8.71 5.96 33.49
C GLU A 72 -8.62 4.43 33.38
N ALA A 73 -8.01 3.88 34.44
CA ALA A 73 -8.32 2.62 35.11
C ALA A 73 -8.70 1.40 34.26
N LEU A 74 -7.84 0.38 34.38
CA LEU A 74 -8.20 -1.03 34.19
C LEU A 74 -9.61 -1.30 34.74
N PRO A 75 -10.56 -1.81 33.93
CA PRO A 75 -11.57 -2.67 34.49
C PRO A 75 -10.88 -4.01 34.80
N ASP A 76 -10.88 -4.34 36.08
CA ASP A 76 -10.63 -5.66 36.64
C ASP A 76 -11.02 -6.78 35.66
N GLY A 77 -10.13 -7.77 35.55
CA GLY A 77 -10.30 -8.92 34.70
C GLY A 77 -11.63 -9.65 34.97
N PRO A 78 -12.07 -10.51 34.03
CA PRO A 78 -13.32 -11.22 34.19
C PRO A 78 -13.26 -12.05 35.47
N VAL A 79 -14.11 -11.68 36.44
CA VAL A 79 -14.43 -12.52 37.59
C VAL A 79 -14.95 -13.82 37.03
N VAL A 80 -14.14 -14.88 37.15
CA VAL A 80 -14.57 -16.24 36.85
C VAL A 80 -15.53 -16.62 37.96
N GLU A 81 -16.82 -16.39 37.71
CA GLU A 81 -17.90 -16.91 38.53
C GLU A 81 -17.94 -18.42 38.30
N VAL A 82 -17.29 -19.16 39.20
CA VAL A 82 -17.37 -20.62 39.28
C VAL A 82 -18.80 -20.95 39.70
N LEU A 83 -19.64 -21.28 38.73
CA LEU A 83 -20.93 -21.89 39.02
C LEU A 83 -20.67 -23.28 39.63
N GLU A 84 -20.94 -23.41 40.93
CA GLU A 84 -21.03 -24.71 41.59
C GLU A 84 -22.10 -25.55 40.88
N PRO A 85 -21.86 -26.86 40.62
CA PRO A 85 -22.82 -27.68 39.91
C PRO A 85 -24.02 -27.93 40.81
N THR A 86 -25.14 -27.27 40.52
CA THR A 86 -26.44 -27.63 41.08
C THR A 86 -26.74 -29.06 40.63
N ALA A 87 -26.66 -30.00 41.56
CA ALA A 87 -26.96 -31.41 41.38
C ALA A 87 -28.47 -31.68 41.43
N ASP A 88 -29.26 -30.85 40.73
CA ASP A 88 -30.70 -31.02 40.58
C ASP A 88 -31.12 -30.55 39.18
N ALA A 89 -30.66 -31.29 38.17
CA ALA A 89 -31.18 -31.20 36.82
C ALA A 89 -32.05 -32.46 36.58
N PRO A 90 -33.33 -32.30 36.20
CA PRO A 90 -34.13 -33.40 35.68
C PRO A 90 -33.40 -34.11 34.55
N PRO A 91 -33.57 -35.43 34.35
CA PRO A 91 -32.86 -36.16 33.32
C PRO A 91 -33.07 -35.48 31.95
N PRO A 92 -32.01 -35.35 31.13
CA PRO A 92 -32.10 -34.67 29.85
C PRO A 92 -33.17 -35.37 29.00
N ALA A 93 -34.05 -34.56 28.41
CA ALA A 93 -34.98 -35.02 27.38
C ALA A 93 -34.18 -35.75 26.28
N PRO A 94 -34.73 -36.81 25.66
CA PRO A 94 -34.03 -37.53 24.61
C PRO A 94 -33.58 -36.56 23.52
N GLU A 95 -32.27 -36.51 23.28
CA GLU A 95 -31.67 -35.67 22.25
C GLU A 95 -32.30 -36.03 20.90
N PRO A 96 -32.76 -35.04 20.10
CA PRO A 96 -33.29 -35.32 18.78
C PRO A 96 -32.18 -35.95 17.93
N GLU A 97 -32.50 -37.09 17.31
CA GLU A 97 -31.58 -37.79 16.41
C GLU A 97 -31.05 -36.81 15.33
N PRO A 98 -29.75 -36.87 14.99
CA PRO A 98 -29.17 -35.92 14.05
C PRO A 98 -29.84 -36.08 12.68
N GLU A 99 -30.55 -35.03 12.25
CA GLU A 99 -31.13 -35.00 10.91
C GLU A 99 -30.02 -35.22 9.87
N PRO A 100 -30.27 -36.02 8.81
CA PRO A 100 -29.25 -36.30 7.81
C PRO A 100 -28.90 -35.01 7.08
N VAL A 101 -27.67 -34.53 7.30
CA VAL A 101 -27.12 -33.37 6.61
C VAL A 101 -27.05 -33.69 5.11
N ARG A 102 -27.98 -33.12 4.35
CA ARG A 102 -27.94 -33.21 2.88
C ARG A 102 -26.90 -32.22 2.38
N SER A 103 -25.69 -32.70 2.14
CA SER A 103 -24.69 -31.94 1.38
C SER A 103 -25.05 -32.01 -0.10
N PRO A 104 -25.48 -30.91 -0.75
CA PRO A 104 -25.60 -30.91 -2.21
C PRO A 104 -24.19 -31.16 -2.78
N GLY A 105 -24.08 -32.11 -3.71
CA GLY A 105 -22.81 -32.39 -4.39
C GLY A 105 -22.26 -31.13 -5.06
N LEU A 106 -20.92 -31.05 -5.19
CA LEU A 106 -20.27 -29.89 -5.80
C LEU A 106 -20.82 -29.66 -7.23
N PRO A 107 -21.15 -28.41 -7.59
CA PRO A 107 -21.65 -28.12 -8.91
C PRO A 107 -20.57 -28.36 -9.96
N ARG A 108 -20.97 -28.89 -11.12
CA ARG A 108 -20.02 -29.29 -12.19
C ARG A 108 -19.10 -28.17 -12.67
N TRP A 109 -19.56 -26.92 -12.64
CA TRP A 109 -18.75 -25.76 -13.03
C TRP A 109 -17.59 -25.51 -12.06
N LEU A 110 -17.79 -25.79 -10.76
CA LEU A 110 -16.76 -25.60 -9.74
C LEU A 110 -15.68 -26.68 -9.86
N VAL A 111 -16.11 -27.93 -10.11
CA VAL A 111 -15.18 -29.02 -10.46
C VAL A 111 -14.39 -28.67 -11.72
N ALA A 112 -15.03 -28.12 -12.75
CA ALA A 112 -14.34 -27.68 -13.96
C ALA A 112 -13.36 -26.53 -13.68
N ALA A 113 -13.73 -25.54 -12.87
CA ALA A 113 -12.86 -24.42 -12.50
C ALA A 113 -11.60 -24.91 -11.78
N PHE A 114 -11.72 -25.87 -10.86
CA PHE A 114 -10.59 -26.49 -10.16
C PHE A 114 -9.62 -27.25 -11.06
N VAL A 115 -10.03 -27.63 -12.28
CA VAL A 115 -9.17 -28.27 -13.27
C VAL A 115 -8.60 -27.24 -14.26
N VAL A 116 -9.45 -26.33 -14.75
CA VAL A 116 -9.09 -25.38 -15.82
C VAL A 116 -8.15 -24.28 -15.32
N ILE A 117 -8.38 -23.73 -14.12
CA ILE A 117 -7.55 -22.65 -13.57
C ILE A 117 -6.08 -23.09 -13.39
N PRO A 118 -5.76 -24.21 -12.71
CA PRO A 118 -4.37 -24.62 -12.59
C PRO A 118 -3.76 -25.01 -13.94
N ALA A 119 -4.52 -25.61 -14.85
CA ALA A 119 -4.05 -25.91 -16.19
C ALA A 119 -3.66 -24.63 -16.98
N LEU A 120 -4.49 -23.58 -16.90
CA LEU A 120 -4.19 -22.27 -17.49
C LEU A 120 -3.01 -21.59 -16.81
N ALA A 121 -2.87 -21.70 -15.49
CA ALA A 121 -1.72 -21.14 -14.77
C ALA A 121 -0.41 -21.81 -15.18
N LEU A 122 -0.40 -23.15 -15.32
CA LEU A 122 0.76 -23.89 -15.82
C LEU A 122 1.06 -23.55 -17.29
N LEU A 123 0.02 -23.49 -18.13
CA LEU A 123 0.17 -23.09 -19.53
C LEU A 123 0.77 -21.68 -19.62
N TYR A 124 0.22 -20.73 -18.86
CA TYR A 124 0.72 -19.36 -18.78
C TYR A 124 2.17 -19.31 -18.27
N GLY A 125 2.54 -20.10 -17.26
CA GLY A 125 3.93 -20.17 -16.80
C GLY A 125 4.89 -20.76 -17.83
N MET A 126 4.43 -21.67 -18.68
CA MET A 126 5.24 -22.26 -19.76
C MET A 126 5.34 -21.38 -21.01
N THR A 127 4.29 -20.61 -21.33
CA THR A 127 4.21 -19.82 -22.56
C THR A 127 4.39 -18.32 -22.35
N GLY A 128 4.33 -17.85 -21.10
CA GLY A 128 4.49 -16.44 -20.75
C GLY A 128 5.94 -15.98 -20.98
N PRO A 129 6.15 -14.73 -21.42
CA PRO A 129 7.49 -14.15 -21.46
C PRO A 129 8.10 -14.18 -20.06
N ASN A 130 9.38 -14.55 -19.97
CA ASN A 130 10.13 -14.52 -18.72
C ASN A 130 10.35 -13.06 -18.33
N GLY A 131 9.47 -12.55 -17.46
CA GLY A 131 9.53 -11.18 -16.94
C GLY A 131 8.59 -10.20 -17.66
N PRO A 132 8.32 -9.04 -17.04
CA PRO A 132 7.57 -7.97 -17.69
C PRO A 132 8.29 -7.54 -18.97
N ASP A 133 7.57 -7.49 -20.09
CA ASP A 133 8.10 -6.98 -21.34
C ASP A 133 8.62 -5.57 -21.11
N CYS A 134 9.87 -5.36 -21.50
CA CYS A 134 10.56 -4.10 -21.28
C CYS A 134 9.73 -2.94 -21.87
N GLY A 135 9.38 -1.97 -21.02
CA GLY A 135 8.52 -0.84 -21.39
C GLY A 135 7.03 -0.99 -21.06
N THR A 136 6.53 -2.17 -20.66
CA THR A 136 5.20 -2.26 -20.01
C THR A 136 5.34 -1.80 -18.56
N ALA A 137 4.75 -0.64 -18.25
CA ALA A 137 4.85 0.04 -16.95
C ALA A 137 6.26 0.55 -16.55
N GLY A 138 7.18 0.73 -17.51
CA GLY A 138 8.51 1.29 -17.24
C GLY A 138 9.42 0.37 -16.42
N GLN A 139 9.16 -0.93 -16.43
CA GLN A 139 10.02 -1.92 -15.77
C GLN A 139 11.24 -2.22 -16.67
N LEU A 140 12.41 -2.30 -16.02
CA LEU A 140 13.70 -2.62 -16.62
C LEU A 140 13.76 -4.11 -16.97
N ALA A 141 14.62 -4.48 -17.91
CA ALA A 141 14.90 -5.87 -18.19
C ALA A 141 15.75 -6.42 -17.02
N ILE A 142 15.25 -7.44 -16.34
CA ILE A 142 15.96 -8.11 -15.26
C ILE A 142 16.33 -9.49 -15.77
N ASP A 143 17.62 -9.73 -15.95
CA ASP A 143 18.12 -11.06 -16.29
C ASP A 143 17.92 -11.99 -15.07
N ALA A 144 17.14 -13.04 -15.24
CA ALA A 144 16.74 -13.93 -14.15
C ALA A 144 17.89 -14.80 -13.61
N GLU A 145 18.97 -14.99 -14.37
CA GLU A 145 20.13 -15.81 -13.97
C GLU A 145 21.19 -15.00 -13.22
N THR A 146 21.41 -13.76 -13.64
CA THR A 146 22.48 -12.90 -13.13
C THR A 146 21.97 -11.81 -12.18
N GLY A 147 20.67 -11.51 -12.21
CA GLY A 147 20.06 -10.43 -11.44
C GLY A 147 20.49 -9.04 -11.91
N VAL A 148 21.15 -8.92 -13.06
CA VAL A 148 21.58 -7.63 -13.62
C VAL A 148 20.37 -6.92 -14.22
N VAL A 149 20.31 -5.62 -13.94
CA VAL A 149 19.25 -4.74 -14.42
C VAL A 149 19.78 -3.96 -15.62
N GLU A 150 19.20 -4.21 -16.78
CA GLU A 150 19.54 -3.54 -18.03
C GLU A 150 18.36 -2.69 -18.51
N ASN A 151 18.68 -1.62 -19.21
CA ASN A 151 17.70 -0.87 -19.97
C ASN A 151 17.14 -1.74 -21.11
N CYS A 152 15.98 -1.35 -21.62
CA CYS A 152 15.30 -2.08 -22.69
C CYS A 152 16.05 -2.11 -24.03
N ASP A 153 17.13 -1.35 -24.15
CA ASP A 153 18.05 -1.32 -25.29
C ASP A 153 19.33 -2.16 -25.06
N GLY A 154 19.42 -2.90 -23.94
CA GLY A 154 20.56 -3.76 -23.58
C GLY A 154 21.75 -2.99 -23.00
N THR A 155 21.57 -1.72 -22.62
CA THR A 155 22.59 -0.95 -21.91
C THR A 155 22.50 -1.15 -20.40
N ALA A 156 23.64 -1.10 -19.71
CA ALA A 156 23.65 -1.20 -18.25
C ALA A 156 22.86 -0.03 -17.62
N TYR A 157 21.97 -0.35 -16.68
CA TYR A 157 21.20 0.68 -15.98
C TYR A 157 22.13 1.59 -15.16
N GLY A 158 21.94 2.91 -15.27
CA GLY A 158 22.68 3.91 -14.49
C GLY A 158 23.99 4.42 -15.10
N VAL A 159 24.34 4.04 -16.34
CA VAL A 159 25.42 4.69 -17.09
C VAL A 159 24.82 5.83 -17.91
N GLU A 160 25.05 7.08 -17.50
CA GLU A 160 24.72 8.24 -18.33
C GLU A 160 25.47 8.13 -19.65
N ILE A 161 24.73 8.01 -20.76
CA ILE A 161 25.31 8.15 -22.10
C ILE A 161 25.64 9.64 -22.28
N VAL A 162 26.85 10.01 -21.87
CA VAL A 162 27.44 11.31 -22.20
C VAL A 162 27.70 11.29 -23.71
N ASN A 163 26.91 12.07 -24.44
CA ASN A 163 27.18 12.43 -25.83
C ASN A 163 27.67 13.88 -25.86
#